data_AF-A0A2M6WTH2-F1
#
_entry.id   AF-A0A2M6WTH2-F1
#
_cell.length_a   1.000
_cell.length_b   1.000
_cell.length_c   1.000
_cell.angle_alpha   90.00
_cell.angle_beta   90.00
_cell.angle_gamma   90.00
#
_symmetry.space_group_name_H-M   'P 1'
#
loop_
_entity.id
_entity.type
_entity.pdbx_description
1 polymer ?
#
loop_
_entity_poly.entity_id
_entity_poly.type
_entity_poly.pdbx_seq_one_letter_code
_entity_poly.pdbx_strand_id
1 'polypeptide(L)'
;MKPILKIKTNQVVEANKKIIYLGVLLSVFVYLLFTALSFWQYKNERKSDELMAKVRSASVINFYQTQFNSHLEVLSGDVKFISHAPVFKDYLKQPSELNRKKVEDLFTQFALQRKVYDQIRYLDKNGQEIIRINYNQGQATVVPVSDLQNKKGRYYFDETLVLNEGGIYTSPIDLNIENNKIEEPYKPMLRIGTPAFLNEEKVGVVILNYLAKNILDESSLDDKDVLDSFSNQVEILDSNGYWLKSSLPRSWGMMFSDKKEQNLIKENPKLWDLLKGNQQGQVFFENGFYSFATLESDSGGVTWKIYNHIHNNDLYSRSNIIALRLILTNLLFAGILVIFIWYFYRIFRRLKDETQKKQDNEQMFKAFMQATKDAVVVMDDKNKIVFWNQGAVKMFGYDNQEIVGQDFYKITSNEKQKNILNFKQFSNIDMPDKIIELSTKRKNGEIFIVELSMSKALVDERWRVISIMREITERKKKEKNTQVELLENKETAEKLTRMNQLMVDRELAMVKLKQEIVELKQKVKL
;
A
#
# COMPACT_ATOMS: atom_id res chain seq x y z
N MET A 1 41.27 -21.05 33.90
CA MET A 1 40.26 -21.56 32.93
C MET A 1 38.93 -20.75 32.95
N LYS A 2 38.96 -19.42 33.18
CA LYS A 2 37.77 -18.55 33.33
C LYS A 2 37.49 -17.49 32.22
N PRO A 3 38.31 -17.24 31.18
CA PRO A 3 37.94 -16.26 30.13
C PRO A 3 37.08 -16.83 28.98
N ILE A 4 37.10 -18.15 28.72
CA ILE A 4 36.56 -18.74 27.48
C ILE A 4 35.01 -18.81 27.48
N LEU A 5 34.37 -18.99 28.65
CA LEU A 5 32.90 -19.06 28.75
C LEU A 5 32.22 -17.69 28.59
N LYS A 6 32.82 -16.60 29.11
CA LYS A 6 32.28 -15.23 28.97
C LYS A 6 32.31 -14.72 27.52
N ILE A 7 33.32 -15.12 26.75
CA ILE A 7 33.46 -14.75 25.33
C ILE A 7 32.38 -15.44 24.50
N LYS A 8 32.09 -16.73 24.75
CA LYS A 8 31.03 -17.46 24.03
C LYS A 8 29.63 -16.89 24.29
N THR A 9 29.29 -16.46 25.51
CA THR A 9 27.94 -15.93 25.79
C THR A 9 27.69 -14.56 25.15
N ASN A 10 28.68 -13.66 25.17
CA ASN A 10 28.55 -12.35 24.53
C ASN A 10 28.49 -12.46 23.00
N GLN A 11 29.26 -13.37 22.40
CA GLN A 11 29.23 -13.61 20.95
C GLN A 11 27.85 -14.14 20.47
N VAL A 12 27.19 -15.00 21.25
CA VAL A 12 25.85 -15.52 20.91
C VAL A 12 24.79 -14.43 21.00
N VAL A 13 24.84 -13.57 22.03
CA VAL A 13 23.92 -12.42 22.15
C VAL A 13 24.12 -11.44 21.00
N GLU A 14 25.36 -11.16 20.62
CA GLU A 14 25.68 -10.25 19.52
C GLU A 14 25.28 -10.82 18.15
N ALA A 15 25.44 -12.13 17.94
CA ALA A 15 24.95 -12.83 16.76
C ALA A 15 23.41 -12.75 16.64
N ASN A 16 22.69 -12.98 17.75
CA ASN A 16 21.23 -12.88 17.78
C ASN A 16 20.73 -11.45 17.45
N LYS A 17 21.45 -10.41 17.91
CA LYS A 17 21.15 -9.02 17.53
C LYS A 17 21.30 -8.80 16.02
N LYS A 18 22.41 -9.26 15.43
CA LYS A 18 22.67 -9.13 13.99
C LYS A 18 21.59 -9.81 13.15
N ILE A 19 21.14 -10.99 13.55
CA ILE A 19 20.06 -11.73 12.86
C ILE A 19 18.75 -10.93 12.91
N ILE A 20 18.38 -10.35 14.06
CA ILE A 20 17.17 -9.53 14.19
C ILE A 20 17.24 -8.28 13.31
N TYR A 21 18.37 -7.55 13.33
CA TYR A 21 18.55 -6.38 12.48
C TYR A 21 18.48 -6.73 10.99
N LEU A 22 19.12 -7.84 10.58
CA LEU A 22 19.07 -8.32 9.21
C LEU A 22 17.65 -8.70 8.80
N GLY A 23 16.87 -9.35 9.69
CA GLY A 23 15.47 -9.67 9.44
C GLY A 23 14.61 -8.43 9.22
N VAL A 24 14.74 -7.41 10.07
CA VAL A 24 14.01 -6.14 9.90
C VAL A 24 14.42 -5.43 8.59
N LEU A 25 15.72 -5.35 8.30
CA LEU A 25 16.22 -4.76 7.06
C LEU A 25 15.70 -5.50 5.82
N LEU A 26 15.69 -6.83 5.84
CA LEU A 26 15.15 -7.64 4.75
C LEU A 26 13.64 -7.41 4.58
N SER A 27 12.86 -7.32 5.65
CA SER A 27 11.43 -7.03 5.56
C SER A 27 11.14 -5.64 5.00
N VAL A 28 11.90 -4.63 5.41
CA VAL A 28 11.81 -3.27 4.84
C VAL A 28 12.19 -3.31 3.36
N PHE A 29 13.26 -4.01 3.00
CA PHE A 29 13.67 -4.17 1.60
C PHE A 29 12.60 -4.85 0.75
N VAL A 30 12.01 -5.93 1.23
CA VAL A 30 10.90 -6.64 0.54
C VAL A 30 9.69 -5.73 0.38
N TYR A 31 9.35 -4.94 1.40
CA TYR A 31 8.27 -3.96 1.31
C TYR A 31 8.56 -2.90 0.24
N LEU A 32 9.76 -2.31 0.23
CA LEU A 32 10.17 -1.31 -0.77
C LEU A 32 10.15 -1.90 -2.20
N LEU A 33 10.61 -3.15 -2.35
CA LEU A 33 10.55 -3.86 -3.63
C LEU A 33 9.10 -4.07 -4.09
N PHE A 34 8.22 -4.46 -3.18
CA PHE A 34 6.79 -4.62 -3.46
C PHE A 34 6.13 -3.29 -3.88
N THR A 35 6.44 -2.19 -3.19
CA THR A 35 5.95 -0.86 -3.56
C THR A 35 6.48 -0.41 -4.92
N ALA A 36 7.75 -0.66 -5.22
CA ALA A 36 8.34 -0.38 -6.53
C ALA A 36 7.67 -1.18 -7.65
N LEU A 37 7.41 -2.48 -7.42
CA LEU A 37 6.67 -3.34 -8.36
C LEU A 37 5.23 -2.87 -8.55
N SER A 38 4.55 -2.45 -7.48
CA SER A 38 3.20 -1.88 -7.55
C SER A 38 3.18 -0.61 -8.40
N PHE A 39 4.14 0.29 -8.20
CA PHE A 39 4.26 1.51 -8.98
C PHE A 39 4.57 1.22 -10.46
N TRP A 40 5.45 0.25 -10.73
CA TRP A 40 5.74 -0.22 -12.08
C TRP A 40 4.49 -0.80 -12.77
N GLN A 41 3.71 -1.62 -12.06
CA GLN A 41 2.45 -2.15 -12.56
C GLN A 41 1.46 -1.03 -12.89
N TYR A 42 1.26 -0.06 -11.99
CA TYR A 42 0.39 1.09 -12.25
C TYR A 42 0.79 1.87 -13.50
N LYS A 43 2.10 2.12 -13.68
CA LYS A 43 2.63 2.81 -14.87
C LYS A 43 2.37 2.01 -16.16
N ASN A 44 2.52 0.69 -16.10
CA ASN A 44 2.23 -0.17 -17.25
C ASN A 44 0.73 -0.18 -17.59
N GLU A 45 -0.14 -0.22 -16.60
CA GLU A 45 -1.59 -0.15 -16.82
C GLU A 45 -2.00 1.20 -17.41
N ARG A 46 -1.45 2.31 -16.92
CA ARG A 46 -1.65 3.64 -17.51
C ARG A 46 -1.23 3.68 -18.98
N LYS A 47 -0.08 3.10 -19.32
CA LYS A 47 0.39 3.02 -20.71
C LYS A 47 -0.49 2.11 -21.57
N SER A 48 -1.02 1.03 -20.99
CA SER A 48 -1.96 0.11 -21.65
C SER A 48 -3.28 0.83 -22.00
N ASP A 49 -3.84 1.57 -21.03
CA ASP A 49 -5.04 2.40 -21.23
C ASP A 49 -4.84 3.40 -22.38
N GLU A 50 -3.71 4.12 -22.40
CA GLU A 50 -3.37 5.05 -23.49
C GLU A 50 -3.21 4.37 -24.85
N LEU A 51 -2.57 3.20 -24.91
CA LEU A 51 -2.39 2.46 -26.16
C LEU A 51 -3.72 1.95 -26.70
N MET A 52 -4.59 1.42 -25.82
CA MET A 52 -5.92 0.96 -26.18
C MET A 52 -6.80 2.11 -26.67
N ALA A 53 -6.73 3.28 -26.02
CA ALA A 53 -7.44 4.47 -26.46
C ALA A 53 -6.98 4.93 -27.85
N LYS A 54 -5.66 4.94 -28.11
CA LYS A 54 -5.10 5.26 -29.42
C LYS A 54 -5.63 4.33 -30.52
N VAL A 55 -5.56 3.02 -30.29
CA VAL A 55 -6.03 2.03 -31.28
C VAL A 55 -7.53 2.16 -31.50
N ARG A 56 -8.32 2.17 -30.43
CA ARG A 56 -9.79 2.27 -30.50
C ARG A 56 -10.23 3.54 -31.22
N SER A 57 -9.71 4.70 -30.81
CA SER A 57 -10.09 6.00 -31.36
C SER A 57 -9.67 6.14 -32.83
N ALA A 58 -8.49 5.62 -33.21
CA ALA A 58 -8.09 5.55 -34.62
C ALA A 58 -9.05 4.70 -35.45
N SER A 59 -9.45 3.52 -34.95
CA SER A 59 -10.40 2.65 -35.64
C SER A 59 -11.75 3.35 -35.86
N VAL A 60 -12.23 4.12 -34.88
CA VAL A 60 -13.46 4.92 -35.00
C VAL A 60 -13.34 5.96 -36.10
N ILE A 61 -12.30 6.79 -36.06
CA ILE A 61 -12.10 7.85 -37.05
C ILE A 61 -11.93 7.28 -38.46
N ASN A 62 -11.13 6.23 -38.61
CA ASN A 62 -10.92 5.57 -39.90
C ASN A 62 -12.21 4.95 -40.45
N PHE A 63 -13.02 4.34 -39.59
CA PHE A 63 -14.31 3.79 -39.97
C PHE A 63 -15.24 4.90 -40.48
N TYR A 64 -15.39 6.00 -39.73
CA TYR A 64 -16.21 7.13 -40.16
C TYR A 64 -15.71 7.75 -41.47
N GLN A 65 -14.40 7.94 -41.63
CA GLN A 65 -13.83 8.48 -42.86
C GLN A 65 -14.08 7.55 -44.06
N THR A 66 -13.92 6.24 -43.87
CA THR A 66 -14.19 5.24 -44.91
C THR A 66 -15.68 5.24 -45.29
N GLN A 67 -16.58 5.25 -44.31
CA GLN A 67 -18.02 5.30 -44.55
C GLN A 67 -18.42 6.60 -45.25
N PHE A 68 -17.92 7.74 -44.80
CA PHE A 68 -18.23 9.04 -45.39
C PHE A 68 -17.77 9.12 -46.85
N ASN A 69 -16.53 8.72 -47.13
CA ASN A 69 -15.99 8.70 -48.48
C ASN A 69 -16.76 7.73 -49.39
N SER A 70 -17.09 6.53 -48.89
CA SER A 70 -17.89 5.57 -49.65
C SER A 70 -19.28 6.11 -49.98
N HIS A 71 -19.92 6.85 -49.06
CA HIS A 71 -21.19 7.50 -49.34
C HIS A 71 -21.03 8.58 -50.42
N LEU A 72 -20.04 9.46 -50.31
CA LEU A 72 -19.80 10.50 -51.32
C LEU A 72 -19.56 9.91 -52.71
N GLU A 73 -18.75 8.85 -52.82
CA GLU A 73 -18.48 8.18 -54.09
C GLU A 73 -19.77 7.63 -54.73
N VAL A 74 -20.65 7.07 -53.91
CA VAL A 74 -21.96 6.56 -54.35
C VAL A 74 -22.87 7.71 -54.84
N LEU A 75 -22.91 8.85 -54.15
CA LEU A 75 -23.69 10.03 -54.56
C LEU A 75 -23.13 10.64 -55.87
N SER A 76 -21.82 10.70 -55.98
CA SER A 76 -21.08 11.11 -57.18
C SER A 76 -21.40 10.21 -58.37
N GLY A 77 -21.49 8.90 -58.16
CA GLY A 77 -21.92 7.93 -59.17
C GLY A 77 -23.38 8.11 -59.61
N ASP A 78 -24.28 8.36 -58.65
CA ASP A 78 -25.71 8.55 -58.91
C ASP A 78 -26.01 9.77 -59.78
N VAL A 79 -25.39 10.92 -59.47
CA VAL A 79 -25.63 12.14 -60.26
C VAL A 79 -25.11 11.98 -61.69
N LYS A 80 -23.96 11.30 -61.85
CA LYS A 80 -23.39 10.97 -63.16
C LYS A 80 -24.29 10.02 -63.93
N PHE A 81 -24.85 9.00 -63.27
CA PHE A 81 -25.77 8.06 -63.92
C PHE A 81 -26.99 8.79 -64.47
N ILE A 82 -27.62 9.65 -63.65
CA ILE A 82 -28.81 10.40 -64.07
C ILE A 82 -28.49 11.36 -65.22
N SER A 83 -27.37 12.10 -65.14
CA SER A 83 -27.00 13.09 -66.17
C SER A 83 -26.62 12.47 -67.52
N HIS A 84 -26.23 11.20 -67.54
CA HIS A 84 -25.88 10.45 -68.77
C HIS A 84 -26.98 9.50 -69.24
N ALA A 85 -28.11 9.42 -68.52
CA ALA A 85 -29.22 8.56 -68.90
C ALA A 85 -29.72 8.90 -70.31
N PRO A 86 -29.90 7.92 -71.22
CA PRO A 86 -30.35 8.17 -72.59
C PRO A 86 -31.65 8.97 -72.65
N VAL A 87 -32.60 8.65 -71.78
CA VAL A 87 -33.89 9.36 -71.66
C VAL A 87 -33.71 10.85 -71.34
N PHE A 88 -32.73 11.19 -70.49
CA PHE A 88 -32.40 12.56 -70.17
C PHE A 88 -31.75 13.26 -71.37
N LYS A 89 -30.81 12.60 -72.05
CA LYS A 89 -30.16 13.14 -73.26
C LYS A 89 -31.17 13.34 -74.41
N ASP A 90 -32.15 12.45 -74.57
CA ASP A 90 -33.23 12.59 -75.55
C ASP A 90 -34.13 13.79 -75.26
N TYR A 91 -34.42 14.04 -73.98
CA TYR A 91 -35.13 15.25 -73.56
C TYR A 91 -34.33 16.53 -73.87
N LEU A 92 -33.02 16.54 -73.61
CA LEU A 92 -32.18 17.70 -73.95
C LEU A 92 -32.14 17.97 -75.46
N LYS A 93 -32.09 16.91 -76.29
CA LYS A 93 -32.16 17.04 -77.76
C LYS A 93 -33.53 17.51 -78.24
N GLN A 94 -34.62 17.04 -77.63
CA GLN A 94 -35.99 17.36 -78.01
C GLN A 94 -36.87 17.54 -76.75
N PRO A 95 -37.02 18.78 -76.25
CA PRO A 95 -37.74 19.07 -75.01
C PRO A 95 -39.27 19.09 -75.22
N SER A 96 -39.85 17.93 -75.53
CA SER A 96 -41.30 17.72 -75.66
C SER A 96 -41.92 17.31 -74.32
N GLU A 97 -43.25 17.48 -74.16
CA GLU A 97 -43.98 16.99 -72.99
C GLU A 97 -43.78 15.47 -72.78
N LEU A 98 -43.76 14.70 -73.87
CA LEU A 98 -43.52 13.25 -73.81
C LEU A 98 -42.13 12.92 -73.26
N ASN A 99 -41.08 13.58 -73.75
CA ASN A 99 -39.72 13.34 -73.27
C ASN A 99 -39.52 13.86 -71.84
N ARG A 100 -40.13 14.99 -71.49
CA ARG A 100 -40.15 15.51 -70.12
C ARG A 100 -40.77 14.48 -69.17
N LYS A 101 -41.91 13.89 -69.55
CA LYS A 101 -42.59 12.86 -68.76
C LYS A 101 -41.72 11.62 -68.53
N LYS A 102 -41.00 11.16 -69.56
CA LYS A 102 -40.07 10.02 -69.41
C LYS A 102 -38.92 10.33 -68.43
N VAL A 103 -38.40 11.56 -68.42
CA VAL A 103 -37.37 11.98 -67.45
C VAL A 103 -37.95 12.08 -66.04
N GLU A 104 -39.15 12.67 -65.90
CA GLU A 104 -39.87 12.71 -64.62
C GLU A 104 -40.09 11.30 -64.06
N ASP A 105 -40.49 10.35 -64.91
CA ASP A 105 -40.69 8.95 -64.50
C ASP A 105 -39.37 8.28 -64.09
N LEU A 106 -38.27 8.49 -64.84
CA LEU A 106 -36.93 8.02 -64.47
C LEU A 106 -36.52 8.56 -63.09
N PHE A 107 -36.63 9.88 -62.88
CA PHE A 107 -36.22 10.52 -61.63
C PHE A 107 -37.10 10.06 -60.46
N THR A 108 -38.40 9.88 -60.70
CA THR A 108 -39.35 9.36 -59.71
C THR A 108 -38.98 7.93 -59.29
N GLN A 109 -38.73 7.03 -60.24
CA GLN A 109 -38.31 5.66 -59.95
C GLN A 109 -36.95 5.61 -59.25
N PHE A 110 -36.01 6.47 -59.67
CA PHE A 110 -34.72 6.59 -59.03
C PHE A 110 -34.84 7.02 -57.56
N ALA A 111 -35.65 8.05 -57.28
CA ALA A 111 -35.91 8.49 -55.91
C ALA A 111 -36.56 7.38 -55.05
N LEU A 112 -37.54 6.64 -55.60
CA LEU A 112 -38.20 5.52 -54.91
C LEU A 112 -37.25 4.36 -54.60
N GLN A 113 -36.30 4.07 -55.49
CA GLN A 113 -35.33 2.99 -55.31
C GLN A 113 -34.21 3.36 -54.34
N ARG A 114 -33.68 4.59 -54.46
CA ARG A 114 -32.55 5.05 -53.65
C ARG A 114 -32.99 5.49 -52.25
N LYS A 115 -34.15 6.12 -52.10
CA LYS A 115 -34.76 6.56 -50.83
C LYS A 115 -33.93 7.54 -49.97
N VAL A 116 -32.76 7.97 -50.46
CA VAL A 116 -31.83 8.85 -49.73
C VAL A 116 -31.86 10.31 -50.21
N TYR A 117 -32.51 10.57 -51.34
CA TYR A 117 -32.64 11.91 -51.91
C TYR A 117 -33.97 12.51 -51.49
N ASP A 118 -33.95 13.68 -50.84
CA ASP A 118 -35.17 14.48 -50.61
C ASP A 118 -35.65 15.05 -51.94
N GLN A 119 -34.74 15.47 -52.82
CA GLN A 119 -35.10 16.07 -54.11
C GLN A 119 -34.13 15.73 -55.23
N ILE A 120 -34.65 15.62 -56.44
CA ILE A 120 -33.88 15.47 -57.68
C ILE A 120 -34.32 16.57 -58.64
N ARG A 121 -33.37 17.37 -59.14
CA ARG A 121 -33.67 18.56 -59.94
C ARG A 121 -32.86 18.60 -61.23
N TYR A 122 -33.49 19.08 -62.30
CA TYR A 122 -32.82 19.61 -63.48
C TYR A 122 -33.16 21.10 -63.61
N LEU A 123 -32.11 21.93 -63.66
CA LEU A 123 -32.20 23.37 -63.84
C LEU A 123 -31.58 23.75 -65.19
N ASP A 124 -32.18 24.70 -65.90
CA ASP A 124 -31.59 25.23 -67.14
C ASP A 124 -30.37 26.14 -66.85
N LYS A 125 -29.70 26.60 -67.91
CA LYS A 125 -28.56 27.54 -67.81
C LYS A 125 -28.87 28.87 -67.14
N ASN A 126 -30.16 29.23 -67.00
CA ASN A 126 -30.59 30.46 -66.32
C ASN A 126 -30.96 30.22 -64.85
N GLY A 127 -30.84 28.99 -64.36
CA GLY A 127 -31.18 28.60 -62.99
C GLY A 127 -32.67 28.36 -62.78
N GLN A 128 -33.49 28.30 -63.84
CA GLN A 128 -34.90 27.93 -63.70
C GLN A 128 -35.01 26.42 -63.51
N GLU A 129 -35.73 25.99 -62.47
CA GLU A 129 -36.11 24.59 -62.31
C GLU A 129 -37.04 24.18 -63.46
N ILE A 130 -36.70 23.09 -64.15
CA ILE A 130 -37.46 22.54 -65.29
C ILE A 130 -38.14 21.21 -64.91
N ILE A 131 -37.42 20.40 -64.13
CA ILE A 131 -37.90 19.15 -63.56
C ILE A 131 -37.48 19.13 -62.09
N ARG A 132 -38.42 18.86 -61.19
CA ARG A 132 -38.16 18.68 -59.76
C ARG A 132 -39.02 17.52 -59.25
N ILE A 133 -38.36 16.53 -58.68
CA ILE A 133 -39.01 15.46 -57.93
C ILE A 133 -38.73 15.69 -56.45
N ASN A 134 -39.78 15.65 -55.63
CA ASN A 134 -39.66 15.61 -54.18
C ASN A 134 -39.96 14.19 -53.69
N TYR A 135 -39.15 13.68 -52.79
CA TYR A 135 -39.35 12.41 -52.12
C TYR A 135 -39.53 12.65 -50.62
N ASN A 136 -40.65 12.20 -50.08
CA ASN A 136 -40.97 12.30 -48.67
C ASN A 136 -41.72 11.05 -48.22
N GLN A 137 -41.27 10.42 -47.12
CA GLN A 137 -41.94 9.30 -46.46
C GLN A 137 -42.42 8.17 -47.41
N GLY A 138 -41.56 7.76 -48.35
CA GLY A 138 -41.87 6.66 -49.27
C GLY A 138 -42.64 7.06 -50.54
N GLN A 139 -43.01 8.33 -50.69
CA GLN A 139 -43.66 8.84 -51.90
C GLN A 139 -42.72 9.77 -52.66
N ALA A 140 -42.63 9.57 -53.98
CA ALA A 140 -41.94 10.47 -54.91
C ALA A 140 -42.99 11.19 -55.76
N THR A 141 -42.95 12.53 -55.78
CA THR A 141 -43.93 13.38 -56.47
C THR A 141 -43.23 14.37 -57.39
N VAL A 142 -43.78 14.53 -58.59
CA VAL A 142 -43.35 15.55 -59.55
C VAL A 142 -43.92 16.89 -59.11
N VAL A 143 -43.08 17.91 -59.01
CA VAL A 143 -43.51 19.28 -58.66
C VAL A 143 -44.18 19.94 -59.88
N PRO A 144 -45.39 20.51 -59.74
CA PRO A 144 -46.06 21.21 -60.84
C PRO A 144 -45.24 22.38 -61.38
N VAL A 145 -45.40 22.70 -62.66
CA VAL A 145 -44.66 23.80 -63.33
C VAL A 145 -44.88 25.15 -62.64
N SER A 146 -46.07 25.39 -62.08
CA SER A 146 -46.40 26.61 -61.32
C SER A 146 -45.54 26.82 -60.08
N ASP A 147 -45.01 25.74 -59.52
CA ASP A 147 -44.32 25.73 -58.23
C ASP A 147 -42.79 25.63 -58.40
N LEU A 148 -42.32 25.51 -59.66
CA LEU A 148 -40.90 25.49 -60.00
C LEU A 148 -40.30 26.88 -59.82
N GLN A 149 -39.14 26.93 -59.15
CA GLN A 149 -38.54 28.19 -58.73
C GLN A 149 -37.28 28.49 -59.54
N ASN A 150 -36.99 29.78 -59.71
CA ASN A 150 -35.69 30.20 -60.20
C ASN A 150 -34.67 30.20 -59.04
N LYS A 151 -33.55 29.52 -59.22
CA LYS A 151 -32.47 29.37 -58.24
C LYS A 151 -31.17 30.06 -58.65
N LYS A 152 -31.22 30.95 -59.64
CA LYS A 152 -30.08 31.80 -60.03
C LYS A 152 -29.55 32.55 -58.80
N GLY A 153 -28.23 32.60 -58.65
CA GLY A 153 -27.56 33.23 -57.51
C GLY A 153 -27.51 32.37 -56.25
N ARG A 154 -28.00 31.12 -56.28
CA ARG A 154 -27.70 30.14 -55.22
C ARG A 154 -26.34 29.53 -55.51
N TYR A 155 -25.45 29.57 -54.52
CA TYR A 155 -24.07 29.11 -54.64
C TYR A 155 -23.96 27.72 -55.30
N TYR A 156 -24.76 26.74 -54.88
CA TYR A 156 -24.67 25.39 -55.42
C TYR A 156 -24.99 25.30 -56.92
N PHE A 157 -25.83 26.20 -57.45
CA PHE A 157 -26.15 26.26 -58.86
C PHE A 157 -24.98 26.88 -59.62
N ASP A 158 -24.50 28.05 -59.16
CA ASP A 158 -23.42 28.79 -59.80
C ASP A 158 -22.13 27.96 -59.84
N GLU A 159 -21.76 27.33 -58.72
CA GLU A 159 -20.58 26.47 -58.60
C GLU A 159 -20.68 25.23 -59.51
N THR A 160 -21.84 24.58 -59.57
CA THR A 160 -22.05 23.42 -60.47
C THR A 160 -21.98 23.83 -61.93
N LEU A 161 -22.53 25.00 -62.28
CA LEU A 161 -22.59 25.49 -63.66
C LEU A 161 -21.21 25.85 -64.19
N VAL A 162 -20.22 26.20 -63.36
CA VAL A 162 -18.87 26.52 -63.83
C VAL A 162 -18.07 25.28 -64.23
N LEU A 163 -18.41 24.11 -63.71
CA LEU A 163 -17.67 22.86 -63.94
C LEU A 163 -17.63 22.43 -65.43
N ASN A 164 -16.59 21.68 -65.77
CA ASN A 164 -16.46 21.01 -67.08
C ASN A 164 -17.35 19.75 -67.15
N GLU A 165 -17.54 19.22 -68.36
CA GLU A 165 -18.30 17.98 -68.55
C GLU A 165 -17.75 16.84 -67.69
N GLY A 166 -18.63 16.14 -66.98
CA GLY A 166 -18.28 15.08 -66.04
C GLY A 166 -17.78 15.55 -64.66
N GLY A 167 -17.58 16.86 -64.47
CA GLY A 167 -17.28 17.43 -63.15
C GLY A 167 -18.41 17.22 -62.16
N ILE A 168 -18.07 17.06 -60.88
CA ILE A 168 -19.02 16.93 -59.79
C ILE A 168 -18.80 18.04 -58.79
N TYR A 169 -19.87 18.71 -58.40
CA TYR A 169 -19.90 19.64 -57.29
C TYR A 169 -20.45 18.96 -56.04
N THR A 170 -19.85 19.25 -54.89
CA THR A 170 -20.33 18.82 -53.58
C THR A 170 -20.43 20.08 -52.72
N SER A 171 -21.64 20.36 -52.23
CA SER A 171 -21.88 21.52 -51.34
C SER A 171 -21.44 21.24 -49.89
N PRO A 172 -21.28 22.29 -49.07
CA PRO A 172 -21.31 22.17 -47.63
C PRO A 172 -22.63 21.56 -47.14
N ILE A 173 -22.59 20.89 -45.99
CA ILE A 173 -23.80 20.38 -45.34
C ILE A 173 -24.44 21.54 -44.58
N ASP A 174 -25.67 21.89 -44.95
CA ASP A 174 -26.46 22.94 -44.32
C ASP A 174 -27.90 22.47 -44.04
N LEU A 175 -28.70 23.28 -43.35
CA LEU A 175 -30.13 22.98 -43.19
C LEU A 175 -30.90 23.40 -44.45
N ASN A 176 -31.92 22.62 -44.82
CA ASN A 176 -32.74 22.97 -45.96
C ASN A 176 -33.43 24.32 -45.75
N ILE A 177 -33.42 25.15 -46.79
CA ILE A 177 -34.10 26.44 -46.81
C ILE A 177 -35.12 26.43 -47.94
N GLU A 178 -36.40 26.55 -47.59
CA GLU A 178 -37.49 26.74 -48.52
C GLU A 178 -38.16 28.10 -48.26
N ASN A 179 -38.50 28.83 -49.33
CA ASN A 179 -39.13 30.15 -49.24
C ASN A 179 -38.40 31.13 -48.29
N ASN A 180 -37.06 31.07 -48.28
CA ASN A 180 -36.17 31.85 -47.42
C ASN A 180 -36.32 31.61 -45.91
N LYS A 181 -36.88 30.46 -45.50
CA LYS A 181 -36.93 30.00 -44.10
C LYS A 181 -36.31 28.62 -43.97
N ILE A 182 -35.68 28.35 -42.82
CA ILE A 182 -35.21 27.01 -42.49
C ILE A 182 -36.44 26.11 -42.36
N GLU A 183 -36.43 24.96 -43.03
CA GLU A 183 -37.52 24.00 -43.00
C GLU A 183 -37.54 23.25 -41.64
N GLU A 184 -38.73 23.13 -41.04
CA GLU A 184 -38.96 22.33 -39.84
C GLU A 184 -39.86 21.12 -40.14
N PRO A 185 -39.53 19.90 -39.64
CA PRO A 185 -38.35 19.56 -38.84
C PRO A 185 -37.05 19.71 -39.63
N TYR A 186 -35.95 20.05 -38.93
CA TYR A 186 -34.67 20.34 -39.56
C TYR A 186 -34.18 19.19 -40.43
N LYS A 187 -33.91 19.49 -41.70
CA LYS A 187 -33.36 18.54 -42.68
C LYS A 187 -31.93 18.96 -43.05
N PRO A 188 -30.91 18.24 -42.56
CA PRO A 188 -29.54 18.40 -43.05
C PRO A 188 -29.44 17.98 -44.51
N MET A 189 -28.93 18.86 -45.36
CA MET A 189 -28.88 18.66 -46.81
C MET A 189 -27.45 18.72 -47.31
N LEU A 190 -27.09 17.70 -48.09
CA LEU A 190 -25.91 17.69 -48.94
C LEU A 190 -26.37 17.73 -50.39
N ARG A 191 -25.95 18.73 -51.14
CA ARG A 191 -26.27 18.88 -52.57
C ARG A 191 -25.09 18.42 -53.40
N ILE A 192 -25.34 17.47 -54.29
CA ILE A 192 -24.39 16.95 -55.27
C ILE A 192 -24.88 17.35 -56.66
N GLY A 193 -24.02 17.97 -57.45
CA GLY A 193 -24.39 18.53 -58.75
C GLY A 193 -23.45 18.12 -59.87
N THR A 194 -23.95 18.06 -61.09
CA THR A 194 -23.12 17.93 -62.30
C THR A 194 -23.72 18.77 -63.44
N PRO A 195 -22.90 19.44 -64.26
CA PRO A 195 -23.38 20.18 -65.42
C PRO A 195 -23.94 19.23 -66.50
N ALA A 196 -25.05 19.62 -67.11
CA ALA A 196 -25.67 18.91 -68.22
C ALA A 196 -25.19 19.51 -69.55
N PHE A 197 -24.73 18.64 -70.46
CA PHE A 197 -24.22 19.01 -71.78
C PHE A 197 -25.05 18.41 -72.91
N LEU A 198 -25.19 19.19 -73.98
CA LEU A 198 -25.74 18.79 -75.28
C LEU A 198 -24.77 19.24 -76.37
N ASN A 199 -24.16 18.30 -77.11
CA ASN A 199 -23.17 18.58 -78.15
C ASN A 199 -22.07 19.55 -77.70
N GLU A 200 -21.46 19.29 -76.54
CA GLU A 200 -20.43 20.15 -75.90
C GLU A 200 -20.91 21.52 -75.42
N GLU A 201 -22.17 21.91 -75.65
CA GLU A 201 -22.78 23.09 -75.06
C GLU A 201 -23.38 22.75 -73.69
N LYS A 202 -23.07 23.59 -72.69
CA LYS A 202 -23.65 23.50 -71.36
C LYS A 202 -25.09 24.04 -71.39
N VAL A 203 -26.06 23.16 -71.12
CA VAL A 203 -27.50 23.48 -71.22
C VAL A 203 -28.18 23.66 -69.86
N GLY A 204 -27.54 23.21 -68.79
CA GLY A 204 -28.08 23.30 -67.44
C GLY A 204 -27.27 22.52 -66.42
N VAL A 205 -27.88 22.17 -65.30
CA VAL A 205 -27.28 21.34 -64.23
C VAL A 205 -28.29 20.34 -63.68
N VAL A 206 -27.81 19.16 -63.30
CA VAL A 206 -28.56 18.18 -62.51
C VAL A 206 -28.08 18.29 -61.06
N ILE A 207 -29.02 18.37 -60.11
CA ILE A 207 -28.73 18.50 -58.68
C ILE A 207 -29.52 17.44 -57.92
N LEU A 208 -28.82 16.68 -57.10
CA LEU A 208 -29.39 15.74 -56.13
C LEU A 208 -29.26 16.33 -54.72
N ASN A 209 -30.37 16.43 -54.03
CA ASN A 209 -30.42 16.86 -52.64
C ASN A 209 -30.48 15.62 -51.74
N TYR A 210 -29.33 15.22 -51.20
CA TYR A 210 -29.18 14.10 -50.28
C TYR A 210 -29.52 14.53 -48.85
N LEU A 211 -30.28 13.68 -48.14
CA LEU A 211 -30.57 13.88 -46.72
C LEU A 211 -29.34 13.46 -45.90
N ALA A 212 -28.51 14.43 -45.52
CA ALA A 212 -27.24 14.22 -44.84
C ALA A 212 -27.37 13.60 -43.44
N LYS A 213 -28.60 13.48 -42.91
CA LYS A 213 -28.86 12.73 -41.68
C LYS A 213 -28.25 11.32 -41.75
N ASN A 214 -28.28 10.66 -42.91
CA ASN A 214 -27.78 9.29 -43.05
C ASN A 214 -26.24 9.16 -42.93
N ILE A 215 -25.48 10.22 -43.22
CA ILE A 215 -24.01 10.25 -43.04
C ILE A 215 -23.59 10.88 -41.70
N LEU A 216 -24.47 11.64 -41.06
CA LEU A 216 -24.22 12.27 -39.76
C LEU A 216 -24.68 11.37 -38.60
N ASP A 217 -25.92 10.87 -38.67
CA ASP A 217 -26.56 10.04 -37.67
C ASP A 217 -26.60 8.58 -38.16
N GLU A 218 -25.65 7.78 -37.69
CA GLU A 218 -25.55 6.36 -38.02
C GLU A 218 -26.57 5.48 -37.26
N SER A 219 -27.54 6.09 -36.58
CA SER A 219 -28.56 5.43 -35.76
C SER A 219 -29.58 4.60 -36.54
N SER A 220 -29.36 4.41 -37.85
CA SER A 220 -30.21 3.59 -38.73
C SER A 220 -29.76 2.13 -38.85
N LEU A 221 -28.70 1.72 -38.15
CA LEU A 221 -28.30 0.32 -38.04
C LEU A 221 -29.01 -0.31 -36.83
N ASP A 222 -29.79 -1.37 -37.06
CA ASP A 222 -30.61 -2.08 -36.06
C ASP A 222 -29.80 -2.70 -34.90
N ASP A 223 -28.47 -2.73 -34.97
CA ASP A 223 -27.57 -3.23 -33.92
C ASP A 223 -27.14 -2.10 -32.95
N LYS A 224 -28.04 -1.74 -32.04
CA LYS A 224 -27.84 -0.68 -31.03
C LYS A 224 -26.68 -0.97 -30.05
N ASP A 225 -26.36 -2.22 -29.77
CA ASP A 225 -25.50 -2.54 -28.61
C ASP A 225 -24.00 -2.39 -28.84
N VAL A 226 -23.51 -2.48 -30.09
CA VAL A 226 -22.07 -2.38 -30.39
C VAL A 226 -21.68 -0.99 -30.88
N LEU A 227 -22.59 -0.29 -31.58
CA LEU A 227 -22.33 0.98 -32.24
C LEU A 227 -22.72 2.23 -31.42
N ASP A 228 -23.65 2.14 -30.46
CA ASP A 228 -23.99 3.27 -29.56
C ASP A 228 -22.77 3.73 -28.72
N SER A 229 -21.82 2.81 -28.48
CA SER A 229 -20.56 3.10 -27.83
C SER A 229 -19.60 3.94 -28.69
N PHE A 230 -19.79 4.00 -30.00
CA PHE A 230 -18.90 4.67 -30.95
C PHE A 230 -19.54 5.93 -31.57
N SER A 231 -20.85 5.91 -31.83
CA SER A 231 -21.57 6.96 -32.56
C SER A 231 -21.77 8.25 -31.76
N ASN A 232 -21.97 8.15 -30.44
CA ASN A 232 -22.11 9.29 -29.52
C ASN A 232 -20.77 9.92 -29.12
N GLN A 233 -19.65 9.38 -29.61
CA GLN A 233 -18.31 9.84 -29.23
C GLN A 233 -17.64 10.69 -30.32
N VAL A 234 -18.33 10.95 -31.44
CA VAL A 234 -17.74 11.63 -32.60
C VAL A 234 -18.47 12.93 -32.87
N GLU A 235 -17.69 14.00 -33.04
CA GLU A 235 -18.15 15.31 -33.41
C GLU A 235 -17.68 15.64 -34.84
N ILE A 236 -18.54 16.31 -35.59
CA ILE A 236 -18.28 16.71 -36.98
C ILE A 236 -18.44 18.22 -37.06
N LEU A 237 -17.44 18.88 -37.64
CA LEU A 237 -17.35 20.31 -37.82
C LEU A 237 -17.31 20.67 -39.31
N ASP A 238 -17.86 21.82 -39.67
CA ASP A 238 -17.60 22.45 -40.95
C ASP A 238 -16.19 23.08 -41.00
N SER A 239 -15.83 23.65 -42.16
CA SER A 239 -14.54 24.32 -42.39
C SER A 239 -14.34 25.59 -41.54
N ASN A 240 -15.41 26.09 -40.91
CA ASN A 240 -15.42 27.28 -40.06
C ASN A 240 -15.50 26.94 -38.56
N GLY A 241 -15.46 25.66 -38.18
CA GLY A 241 -15.49 25.21 -36.80
C GLY A 241 -16.89 25.17 -36.15
N TYR A 242 -17.97 25.23 -36.93
CA TYR A 242 -19.33 25.00 -36.43
C TYR A 242 -19.67 23.51 -36.43
N TRP A 243 -20.33 23.05 -35.37
CA TRP A 243 -20.78 21.66 -35.27
C TRP A 243 -21.91 21.36 -36.27
N LEU A 244 -21.72 20.34 -37.09
CA LEU A 244 -22.76 19.66 -37.86
C LEU A 244 -23.37 18.52 -37.04
N LYS A 245 -22.52 17.84 -36.24
CA LYS A 245 -22.89 16.81 -35.28
C LYS A 245 -22.15 17.05 -33.97
N SER A 246 -22.87 17.04 -32.86
CA SER A 246 -22.32 17.13 -31.52
C SER A 246 -23.17 16.35 -30.53
N SER A 247 -22.56 15.86 -29.45
CA SER A 247 -23.27 15.26 -28.31
C SER A 247 -24.03 16.29 -27.48
N LEU A 248 -23.70 17.58 -27.64
CA LEU A 248 -24.40 18.71 -27.01
C LEU A 248 -25.38 19.36 -28.01
N PRO A 249 -26.44 20.05 -27.55
CA PRO A 249 -27.44 20.70 -28.41
C PRO A 249 -26.92 22.01 -29.05
N ARG A 250 -25.79 21.94 -29.75
CA ARG A 250 -25.04 23.06 -30.36
C ARG A 250 -24.79 22.91 -31.86
N SER A 251 -25.37 21.88 -32.49
CA SER A 251 -25.27 21.71 -33.95
C SER A 251 -25.96 22.87 -34.68
N TRP A 252 -25.50 23.13 -35.91
CA TRP A 252 -26.05 24.12 -36.84
C TRP A 252 -25.88 25.57 -36.41
N GLY A 253 -24.90 25.88 -35.54
CA GLY A 253 -24.66 27.23 -35.02
C GLY A 253 -24.50 28.31 -36.10
N MET A 254 -24.02 27.96 -37.30
CA MET A 254 -23.90 28.89 -38.42
C MET A 254 -25.24 29.35 -39.01
N MET A 255 -26.30 28.54 -38.84
CA MET A 255 -27.62 28.77 -39.44
C MET A 255 -28.54 29.62 -38.57
N PHE A 256 -28.24 29.76 -37.27
CA PHE A 256 -29.07 30.47 -36.30
C PHE A 256 -28.36 31.72 -35.80
N SER A 257 -29.02 32.89 -35.90
CA SER A 257 -28.42 34.18 -35.52
C SER A 257 -28.01 34.25 -34.05
N ASP A 258 -28.79 33.62 -33.17
CA ASP A 258 -28.56 33.52 -31.72
C ASP A 258 -27.48 32.51 -31.33
N LYS A 259 -27.10 31.60 -32.25
CA LYS A 259 -26.12 30.52 -31.98
C LYS A 259 -24.78 30.73 -32.69
N LYS A 260 -24.55 31.87 -33.35
CA LYS A 260 -23.28 32.15 -34.04
C LYS A 260 -22.04 32.12 -33.15
N GLU A 261 -22.22 32.30 -31.84
CA GLU A 261 -21.17 32.18 -30.84
C GLU A 261 -20.81 30.72 -30.49
N GLN A 262 -21.71 29.76 -30.78
CA GLN A 262 -21.48 28.33 -30.57
C GLN A 262 -20.58 27.79 -31.69
N ASN A 263 -19.28 27.97 -31.54
CA ASN A 263 -18.26 27.59 -32.51
C ASN A 263 -16.98 27.14 -31.80
N LEU A 264 -16.32 26.09 -32.30
CA LEU A 264 -15.11 25.55 -31.67
C LEU A 264 -13.95 26.54 -31.66
N ILE A 265 -13.81 27.39 -32.68
CA ILE A 265 -12.78 28.43 -32.75
C ILE A 265 -12.91 29.40 -31.57
N LYS A 266 -14.15 29.70 -31.16
CA LYS A 266 -14.44 30.58 -30.03
C LYS A 266 -14.31 29.86 -28.69
N GLU A 267 -14.80 28.63 -28.61
CA GLU A 267 -14.76 27.83 -27.37
C GLU A 267 -13.35 27.34 -27.02
N ASN A 268 -12.59 26.84 -28.00
CA ASN A 268 -11.24 26.31 -27.81
C ASN A 268 -10.37 26.54 -29.07
N PRO A 269 -9.81 27.76 -29.23
CA PRO A 269 -9.00 28.10 -30.41
C PRO A 269 -7.77 27.21 -30.57
N LYS A 270 -7.14 26.81 -29.46
CA LYS A 270 -5.96 25.93 -29.48
C LYS A 270 -6.30 24.54 -30.03
N LEU A 271 -7.46 23.99 -29.65
CA LEU A 271 -7.92 22.72 -30.20
C LEU A 271 -8.19 22.86 -31.70
N TRP A 272 -8.83 23.95 -32.14
CA TRP A 272 -9.04 24.19 -33.57
C TRP A 272 -7.74 24.26 -34.37
N ASP A 273 -6.70 24.95 -33.86
CA ASP A 273 -5.40 25.02 -34.53
C ASP A 273 -4.77 23.64 -34.73
N LEU A 274 -4.89 22.75 -33.74
CA LEU A 274 -4.44 21.36 -33.83
C LEU A 274 -5.22 20.57 -34.90
N LEU A 275 -6.54 20.73 -34.94
CA LEU A 275 -7.42 20.05 -35.89
C LEU A 275 -7.21 20.54 -37.32
N LYS A 276 -7.11 21.86 -37.52
CA LYS A 276 -7.02 22.48 -38.86
C LYS A 276 -5.69 22.18 -39.55
N GLY A 277 -4.58 22.19 -38.80
CA GLY A 277 -3.23 22.06 -39.36
C GLY A 277 -2.86 20.69 -39.93
N ASN A 278 -3.59 19.62 -39.58
CA ASN A 278 -3.25 18.25 -39.98
C ASN A 278 -4.42 17.55 -40.66
N GLN A 279 -4.10 16.68 -41.64
CA GLN A 279 -5.09 15.84 -42.33
C GLN A 279 -5.69 14.79 -41.40
N GLN A 280 -4.87 14.20 -40.55
CA GLN A 280 -5.27 13.26 -39.50
C GLN A 280 -4.28 13.34 -38.33
N GLY A 281 -4.70 12.95 -37.13
CA GLY A 281 -3.80 12.96 -35.99
C GLY A 281 -4.41 12.45 -34.69
N GLN A 282 -3.52 12.26 -33.72
CA GLN A 282 -3.84 11.84 -32.36
C GLN A 282 -3.05 12.67 -31.37
N VAL A 283 -3.71 13.20 -30.34
CA VAL A 283 -3.07 14.10 -29.38
C VAL A 283 -3.72 13.98 -27.99
N PHE A 284 -2.88 13.99 -26.95
CA PHE A 284 -3.34 14.26 -25.60
C PHE A 284 -3.39 15.77 -25.40
N PHE A 285 -4.57 16.30 -25.12
CA PHE A 285 -4.79 17.73 -25.00
C PHE A 285 -5.72 18.02 -23.83
N GLU A 286 -5.26 18.87 -22.91
CA GLU A 286 -5.99 19.33 -21.72
C GLU A 286 -6.72 18.20 -20.95
N ASN A 287 -8.02 18.03 -21.20
CA ASN A 287 -8.93 17.18 -20.46
C ASN A 287 -9.12 15.77 -21.05
N GLY A 288 -8.39 15.42 -22.11
CA GLY A 288 -8.56 14.12 -22.72
C GLY A 288 -7.62 13.79 -23.87
N PHE A 289 -7.98 12.72 -24.55
CA PHE A 289 -7.33 12.23 -25.75
C PHE A 289 -8.23 12.48 -26.96
N TYR A 290 -7.64 13.07 -28.00
CA TYR A 290 -8.32 13.41 -29.24
C TYR A 290 -7.72 12.62 -30.39
N SER A 291 -8.59 12.01 -31.21
CA SER A 291 -8.24 11.51 -32.53
C SER A 291 -9.09 12.23 -33.55
N PHE A 292 -8.50 12.62 -34.67
CA PHE A 292 -9.20 13.43 -35.66
C PHE A 292 -8.74 13.13 -37.08
N ALA A 293 -9.61 13.45 -38.02
CA ALA A 293 -9.33 13.40 -39.45
C ALA A 293 -10.06 14.54 -40.17
N THR A 294 -9.65 14.74 -41.42
CA THR A 294 -10.29 15.64 -42.38
C THR A 294 -11.06 14.79 -43.36
N LEU A 295 -12.31 15.14 -43.56
CA LEU A 295 -13.16 14.61 -44.62
C LEU A 295 -13.14 15.64 -45.73
N GLU A 296 -12.91 15.21 -46.96
CA GLU A 296 -12.83 16.09 -48.11
C GLU A 296 -13.83 15.61 -49.16
N SER A 297 -14.45 16.53 -49.88
CA SER A 297 -15.29 16.18 -51.02
C SER A 297 -14.43 15.68 -52.19
N ASP A 298 -14.97 14.79 -53.03
CA ASP A 298 -14.27 14.24 -54.21
C ASP A 298 -13.70 15.32 -55.16
N SER A 299 -14.32 16.51 -55.16
CA SER A 299 -13.94 17.67 -55.96
C SER A 299 -12.93 18.61 -55.29
N GLY A 300 -12.51 18.34 -54.04
CA GLY A 300 -11.55 19.14 -53.28
C GLY A 300 -12.07 20.51 -52.80
N GLY A 301 -13.36 20.82 -52.98
CA GLY A 301 -13.94 22.13 -52.70
C GLY A 301 -14.45 22.33 -51.27
N VAL A 302 -14.79 21.26 -50.55
CA VAL A 302 -15.34 21.33 -49.19
C VAL A 302 -14.62 20.35 -48.28
N THR A 303 -14.23 20.85 -47.10
CA THR A 303 -13.58 20.05 -46.06
C THR A 303 -14.39 20.09 -44.77
N TRP A 304 -14.53 18.96 -44.12
CA TRP A 304 -15.09 18.81 -42.77
C TRP A 304 -14.03 18.25 -41.83
N LYS A 305 -14.13 18.58 -40.54
CA LYS A 305 -13.28 17.98 -39.51
C LYS A 305 -14.10 17.04 -38.68
N ILE A 306 -13.59 15.83 -38.50
CA ILE A 306 -14.18 14.83 -37.63
C ILE A 306 -13.22 14.57 -36.48
N TYR A 307 -13.72 14.54 -35.25
CA TYR A 307 -12.90 14.20 -34.10
C TYR A 307 -13.67 13.37 -33.08
N ASN A 308 -12.91 12.52 -32.38
CA ASN A 308 -13.34 11.72 -31.25
C ASN A 308 -12.60 12.24 -30.01
N HIS A 309 -13.31 12.39 -28.91
CA HIS A 309 -12.74 12.85 -27.64
C HIS A 309 -13.01 11.83 -26.53
N ILE A 310 -11.95 11.37 -25.87
CA ILE A 310 -12.01 10.50 -24.70
C ILE A 310 -11.54 11.29 -23.49
N HIS A 311 -12.43 11.59 -22.56
CA HIS A 311 -12.10 12.31 -21.33
C HIS A 311 -11.09 11.53 -20.48
N ASN A 312 -10.21 12.23 -19.76
CA ASN A 312 -9.20 11.64 -18.87
C ASN A 312 -9.81 10.67 -17.82
N ASN A 313 -11.01 10.95 -17.34
CA ASN A 313 -11.70 10.08 -16.38
C ASN A 313 -12.05 8.73 -16.98
N ASP A 314 -12.52 8.72 -18.23
CA ASP A 314 -12.88 7.49 -18.94
C ASP A 314 -11.63 6.75 -19.42
N LEU A 315 -10.67 7.50 -19.97
CA LEU A 315 -9.37 7.02 -20.44
C LEU A 315 -8.64 6.22 -19.35
N TYR A 316 -8.59 6.75 -18.13
CA TYR A 316 -7.82 6.17 -17.02
C TYR A 316 -8.69 5.45 -15.98
N SER A 317 -9.95 5.18 -16.29
CA SER A 317 -10.90 4.54 -15.37
C SER A 317 -10.36 3.20 -14.82
N ARG A 318 -9.81 2.36 -15.70
CA ARG A 318 -9.22 1.06 -15.33
C ARG A 318 -7.96 1.21 -14.47
N SER A 319 -6.97 1.99 -14.94
CA SER A 319 -5.75 2.23 -14.15
C SER A 319 -6.02 2.92 -12.81
N ASN A 320 -7.05 3.77 -12.69
CA ASN A 320 -7.47 4.36 -11.42
C ASN A 320 -8.02 3.32 -10.44
N ILE A 321 -8.85 2.36 -10.92
CA ILE A 321 -9.33 1.24 -10.08
C ILE A 321 -8.16 0.37 -9.62
N ILE A 322 -7.21 0.08 -10.52
CA ILE A 322 -6.01 -0.70 -10.17
C ILE A 322 -5.14 0.06 -9.17
N ALA A 323 -4.95 1.36 -9.35
CA ALA A 323 -4.20 2.20 -8.41
C ALA A 323 -4.80 2.13 -7.00
N LEU A 324 -6.12 2.26 -6.87
CA LEU A 324 -6.80 2.15 -5.57
C LEU A 324 -6.54 0.79 -4.91
N ARG A 325 -6.65 -0.31 -5.68
CA ARG A 325 -6.33 -1.66 -5.18
C ARG A 325 -4.89 -1.76 -4.72
N LEU A 326 -3.93 -1.28 -5.51
CA LEU A 326 -2.51 -1.30 -5.17
C LEU A 326 -2.20 -0.46 -3.92
N ILE A 327 -2.85 0.68 -3.73
CA ILE A 327 -2.73 1.51 -2.53
C ILE A 327 -3.24 0.72 -1.31
N LEU A 328 -4.43 0.13 -1.39
CA LEU A 328 -4.99 -0.68 -0.29
C LEU A 328 -4.09 -1.87 0.06
N THR A 329 -3.55 -2.56 -0.95
CA THR A 329 -2.61 -3.65 -0.73
C THR A 329 -1.30 -3.16 -0.09
N ASN A 330 -0.74 -2.02 -0.53
CA ASN A 330 0.46 -1.44 0.09
C ASN A 330 0.21 -1.01 1.54
N LEU A 331 -0.98 -0.49 1.87
CA LEU A 331 -1.36 -0.16 3.25
C LEU A 331 -1.46 -1.42 4.12
N LEU A 332 -2.01 -2.52 3.58
CA LEU A 332 -2.05 -3.81 4.28
C LEU A 332 -0.63 -4.31 4.58
N PHE A 333 0.27 -4.32 3.59
CA PHE A 333 1.66 -4.74 3.78
C PHE A 333 2.42 -3.82 4.75
N ALA A 334 2.17 -2.52 4.73
CA ALA A 334 2.73 -1.58 5.70
C ALA A 334 2.25 -1.90 7.12
N GLY A 335 0.97 -2.22 7.30
CA GLY A 335 0.41 -2.66 8.59
C GLY A 335 1.07 -3.95 9.10
N ILE A 336 1.24 -4.95 8.23
CA ILE A 336 1.95 -6.20 8.55
C ILE A 336 3.40 -5.91 8.94
N LEU A 337 4.09 -5.02 8.22
CA LEU A 337 5.46 -4.63 8.51
C LEU A 337 5.58 -3.96 9.90
N VAL A 338 4.63 -3.08 10.26
CA VAL A 338 4.60 -2.45 11.59
C VAL A 338 4.40 -3.49 12.69
N ILE A 339 3.46 -4.43 12.51
CA ILE A 339 3.23 -5.52 13.47
C ILE A 339 4.48 -6.39 13.61
N PHE A 340 5.15 -6.67 12.49
CA PHE A 340 6.39 -7.44 12.45
C PHE A 340 7.53 -6.72 13.19
N ILE A 341 7.78 -5.44 12.88
CA ILE A 341 8.79 -4.61 13.56
C ILE A 341 8.49 -4.55 15.07
N TRP A 342 7.23 -4.35 15.45
CA TRP A 342 6.80 -4.35 16.85
C TRP A 342 7.08 -5.68 17.55
N TYR A 343 6.76 -6.80 16.89
CA TYR A 343 7.03 -8.14 17.40
C TYR A 343 8.53 -8.39 17.62
N PHE A 344 9.37 -8.01 16.65
CA PHE A 344 10.84 -8.11 16.78
C PHE A 344 11.39 -7.20 17.87
N TYR A 345 10.89 -5.97 17.99
CA TYR A 345 11.23 -5.07 19.10
C TYR A 345 10.87 -5.67 20.46
N ARG A 346 9.70 -6.30 20.57
CA ARG A 346 9.26 -7.00 21.79
C ARG A 346 10.19 -8.16 22.15
N ILE A 347 10.60 -8.97 21.18
CA ILE A 347 11.59 -10.06 21.40
C ILE A 347 12.92 -9.48 21.85
N PHE A 348 13.41 -8.45 21.16
CA PHE A 348 14.68 -7.80 21.49
C PHE A 348 14.69 -7.26 22.91
N ARG A 349 13.60 -6.60 23.34
CA ARG A 349 13.44 -6.11 24.70
C ARG A 349 13.49 -7.24 25.73
N ARG A 350 12.75 -8.34 25.50
CA ARG A 350 12.79 -9.53 26.38
C ARG A 350 14.20 -10.11 26.52
N LEU A 351 14.91 -10.28 25.40
CA LEU A 351 16.29 -10.80 25.42
C LEU A 351 17.25 -9.87 26.18
N LYS A 352 17.07 -8.56 26.05
CA LYS A 352 17.86 -7.57 26.80
C LYS A 352 17.58 -7.65 28.30
N ASP A 353 16.31 -7.70 28.69
CA ASP A 353 15.88 -7.77 30.09
C ASP A 353 16.38 -9.06 30.76
N GLU A 354 16.31 -10.21 30.08
CA GLU A 354 16.86 -11.49 30.59
C GLU A 354 18.38 -11.43 30.75
N THR A 355 19.09 -10.85 29.79
CA THR A 355 20.55 -10.71 29.87
C THR A 355 20.95 -9.78 31.02
N GLN A 356 20.25 -8.66 31.20
CA GLN A 356 20.49 -7.73 32.30
C GLN A 356 20.18 -8.38 33.65
N LYS A 357 19.02 -9.04 33.79
CA LYS A 357 18.65 -9.75 35.01
C LYS A 357 19.67 -10.82 35.40
N LYS A 358 20.24 -11.52 34.42
CA LYS A 358 21.31 -12.49 34.67
C LYS A 358 22.59 -11.79 35.16
N GLN A 359 22.97 -10.67 34.55
CA GLN A 359 24.13 -9.88 35.00
C GLN A 359 23.94 -9.27 36.39
N ASP A 360 22.76 -8.71 36.69
CA ASP A 360 22.43 -8.13 37.99
C ASP A 360 22.44 -9.22 39.08
N ASN A 361 21.85 -10.38 38.81
CA ASN A 361 21.90 -11.53 39.73
C ASN A 361 23.35 -11.99 39.99
N GLU A 362 24.19 -12.07 38.96
CA GLU A 362 25.61 -12.41 39.11
C GLU A 362 26.37 -11.37 39.95
N GLN A 363 26.09 -10.08 39.77
CA GLN A 363 26.70 -8.99 40.53
C GLN A 363 26.22 -8.97 41.98
N MET A 364 24.92 -9.08 42.21
CA MET A 364 24.32 -9.17 43.54
C MET A 364 24.87 -10.37 44.31
N PHE A 365 24.96 -11.54 43.66
CA PHE A 365 25.57 -12.72 44.27
C PHE A 365 27.02 -12.47 44.67
N LYS A 366 27.84 -11.87 43.79
CA LYS A 366 29.23 -11.50 44.12
C LYS A 366 29.33 -10.51 45.28
N ALA A 367 28.50 -9.46 45.27
CA ALA A 367 28.48 -8.44 46.32
C ALA A 367 28.06 -9.04 47.67
N PHE A 368 27.01 -9.86 47.68
CA PHE A 368 26.57 -10.60 48.88
C PHE A 368 27.70 -11.49 49.42
N MET A 369 28.34 -12.29 48.56
CA MET A 369 29.47 -13.14 48.94
C MET A 369 30.68 -12.35 49.47
N GLN A 370 30.90 -11.11 49.02
CA GLN A 370 31.99 -10.24 49.49
C GLN A 370 31.67 -9.51 50.80
N ALA A 371 30.40 -9.19 51.05
CA ALA A 371 29.96 -8.43 52.22
C ALA A 371 29.81 -9.29 53.49
N THR A 372 29.66 -10.62 53.36
CA THR A 372 29.51 -11.51 54.52
C THR A 372 30.76 -11.53 55.38
N LYS A 373 30.59 -11.34 56.69
CA LYS A 373 31.66 -11.46 57.69
C LYS A 373 32.09 -12.92 57.89
N ASP A 374 31.16 -13.84 57.66
CA ASP A 374 31.42 -15.28 57.72
C ASP A 374 32.26 -15.74 56.54
N ALA A 375 33.10 -16.74 56.79
CA ALA A 375 33.91 -17.37 55.78
C ALA A 375 33.05 -18.35 54.97
N VAL A 376 32.87 -18.07 53.69
CA VAL A 376 32.18 -18.95 52.74
C VAL A 376 33.21 -19.61 51.83
N VAL A 377 33.22 -20.93 51.89
CA VAL A 377 34.15 -21.79 51.15
C VAL A 377 33.33 -22.78 50.34
N VAL A 378 33.63 -22.91 49.05
CA VAL A 378 33.05 -23.98 48.22
C VAL A 378 34.16 -24.95 47.85
N MET A 379 33.90 -26.24 48.01
CA MET A 379 34.81 -27.30 47.62
C MET A 379 34.19 -28.25 46.59
N ASP A 380 35.06 -28.88 45.80
CA ASP A 380 34.69 -29.93 44.86
C ASP A 380 34.59 -31.32 45.52
N ASP A 381 34.30 -32.32 44.70
CA ASP A 381 34.17 -33.72 45.07
C ASP A 381 35.47 -34.38 45.58
N LYS A 382 36.60 -33.65 45.51
CA LYS A 382 37.93 -34.06 45.94
C LYS A 382 38.46 -33.22 47.10
N ASN A 383 37.59 -32.51 47.83
CA ASN A 383 37.94 -31.57 48.90
C ASN A 383 38.85 -30.41 48.47
N LYS A 384 38.94 -30.12 47.17
CA LYS A 384 39.71 -28.96 46.70
C LYS A 384 38.86 -27.72 46.79
N ILE A 385 39.42 -26.66 47.37
CA ILE A 385 38.75 -25.37 47.48
C ILE A 385 38.59 -24.77 46.09
N VAL A 386 37.35 -24.54 45.65
CA VAL A 386 37.03 -23.92 44.35
C VAL A 386 36.51 -22.50 44.47
N PHE A 387 36.07 -22.11 45.67
CA PHE A 387 35.67 -20.74 45.98
C PHE A 387 36.07 -20.38 47.41
N TRP A 388 36.49 -19.13 47.57
CA TRP A 388 36.98 -18.57 48.82
C TRP A 388 36.59 -17.08 48.88
N ASN A 389 35.62 -16.73 49.72
CA ASN A 389 35.10 -15.36 49.80
C ASN A 389 36.00 -14.43 50.63
N GLN A 390 35.67 -13.13 50.66
CA GLN A 390 36.45 -12.14 51.40
C GLN A 390 36.40 -12.37 52.93
N GLY A 391 35.28 -12.87 53.45
CA GLY A 391 35.18 -13.30 54.85
C GLY A 391 36.20 -14.37 55.20
N ALA A 392 36.42 -15.34 54.31
CA ALA A 392 37.41 -16.40 54.48
C ALA A 392 38.86 -15.88 54.40
N VAL A 393 39.15 -14.91 53.53
CA VAL A 393 40.46 -14.22 53.49
C VAL A 393 40.73 -13.54 54.83
N LYS A 394 39.77 -12.75 55.34
CA LYS A 394 39.92 -12.05 56.62
C LYS A 394 40.02 -13.01 57.81
N MET A 395 39.27 -14.11 57.78
CA MET A 395 39.21 -15.09 58.87
C MET A 395 40.44 -16.00 58.90
N PHE A 396 40.95 -16.49 57.77
CA PHE A 396 42.08 -17.44 57.80
C PHE A 396 43.41 -16.84 57.36
N GLY A 397 43.42 -15.65 56.76
CA GLY A 397 44.64 -14.95 56.33
C GLY A 397 45.27 -15.49 55.04
N TYR A 398 44.58 -16.39 54.32
CA TYR A 398 45.01 -16.87 53.01
C TYR A 398 44.36 -16.07 51.90
N ASP A 399 45.15 -15.62 50.92
CA ASP A 399 44.61 -15.03 49.70
C ASP A 399 43.99 -16.11 48.79
N ASN A 400 43.01 -15.70 47.99
CA ASN A 400 42.33 -16.57 47.04
C ASN A 400 43.31 -17.31 46.10
N GLN A 401 44.37 -16.62 45.64
CA GLN A 401 45.39 -17.22 44.75
C GLN A 401 46.22 -18.33 45.42
N GLU A 402 46.38 -18.26 46.74
CA GLU A 402 47.21 -19.20 47.51
C GLU A 402 46.43 -20.46 47.93
N ILE A 403 45.11 -20.33 48.08
CA ILE A 403 44.25 -21.34 48.73
C ILE A 403 43.30 -22.04 47.78
N VAL A 404 42.89 -21.41 46.68
CA VAL A 404 42.05 -22.07 45.67
C VAL A 404 42.86 -23.16 44.96
N GLY A 405 42.27 -24.34 44.80
CA GLY A 405 42.92 -25.56 44.32
C GLY A 405 43.69 -26.34 45.39
N GLN A 406 43.88 -25.76 46.57
CA GLN A 406 44.46 -26.48 47.71
C GLN A 406 43.39 -27.35 48.39
N ASP A 407 43.88 -28.32 49.15
CA ASP A 407 43.02 -29.19 49.94
C ASP A 407 42.44 -28.43 51.14
N PHE A 408 41.14 -28.61 51.40
CA PHE A 408 40.46 -28.01 52.55
C PHE A 408 41.12 -28.36 53.89
N TYR A 409 41.79 -29.51 54.00
CA TYR A 409 42.52 -29.87 55.23
C TYR A 409 43.68 -28.94 55.57
N LYS A 410 44.11 -28.04 54.67
CA LYS A 410 45.19 -27.08 54.94
C LYS A 410 44.87 -26.09 56.07
N ILE A 411 43.59 -25.85 56.36
CA ILE A 411 43.16 -24.94 57.44
C ILE A 411 42.77 -25.65 58.74
N THR A 412 42.82 -27.00 58.80
CA THR A 412 42.43 -27.75 60.00
C THR A 412 43.54 -27.76 61.08
N SER A 413 43.15 -27.79 62.36
CA SER A 413 44.08 -27.73 63.49
C SER A 413 44.43 -29.10 64.11
N ASN A 414 43.67 -30.17 63.80
CA ASN A 414 43.83 -31.50 64.42
C ASN A 414 43.53 -32.65 63.43
N GLU A 415 44.29 -33.75 63.50
CA GLU A 415 44.06 -34.97 62.71
C GLU A 415 42.71 -35.64 62.98
N LYS A 416 42.18 -35.60 64.21
CA LYS A 416 40.85 -36.13 64.53
C LYS A 416 39.72 -35.38 63.81
N GLN A 417 39.92 -34.11 63.46
CA GLN A 417 38.95 -33.30 62.72
C GLN A 417 38.98 -33.56 61.21
N LYS A 418 40.08 -34.11 60.66
CA LYS A 418 40.15 -34.51 59.24
C LYS A 418 39.09 -35.57 58.91
N ASN A 419 38.84 -36.50 59.85
CA ASN A 419 37.81 -37.53 59.67
C ASN A 419 36.39 -36.96 59.71
N ILE A 420 36.13 -35.94 60.54
CA ILE A 420 34.81 -35.26 60.64
C ILE A 420 34.52 -34.40 59.40
N LEU A 421 35.54 -33.99 58.66
CA LEU A 421 35.43 -33.10 57.49
C LEU A 421 35.62 -33.83 56.14
N ASN A 422 35.63 -35.17 56.15
CA ASN A 422 35.89 -35.96 54.96
C ASN A 422 34.65 -36.13 54.08
N PHE A 423 34.61 -35.42 52.94
CA PHE A 423 33.51 -35.48 51.97
C PHE A 423 33.11 -36.89 51.54
N LYS A 424 34.06 -37.85 51.45
CA LYS A 424 33.73 -39.25 51.12
C LYS A 424 32.79 -39.93 52.12
N GLN A 425 32.73 -39.46 53.37
CA GLN A 425 31.77 -39.96 54.36
C GLN A 425 30.40 -39.29 54.24
N PHE A 426 30.32 -38.11 53.62
CA PHE A 426 29.08 -37.33 53.45
C PHE A 426 28.40 -37.53 52.09
N SER A 427 28.99 -38.30 51.16
CA SER A 427 28.36 -38.61 49.87
C SER A 427 27.15 -39.54 49.99
N ASN A 428 27.09 -40.35 51.06
CA ASN A 428 26.07 -41.41 51.25
C ASN A 428 25.18 -41.20 52.49
N ILE A 429 25.29 -40.07 53.19
CA ILE A 429 24.52 -39.75 54.40
C ILE A 429 23.94 -38.35 54.20
N ASP A 430 22.68 -38.13 54.58
CA ASP A 430 22.15 -36.75 54.68
C ASP A 430 23.07 -35.94 55.59
N MET A 431 23.61 -34.84 55.07
CA MET A 431 24.44 -33.95 55.89
C MET A 431 23.57 -33.56 57.09
N PRO A 432 24.04 -33.79 58.33
CA PRO A 432 23.27 -33.36 59.48
C PRO A 432 23.07 -31.85 59.37
N ASP A 433 21.84 -31.38 59.55
CA ASP A 433 21.45 -29.96 59.60
C ASP A 433 21.99 -29.27 60.86
N LYS A 434 23.17 -29.70 61.29
CA LYS A 434 23.74 -29.49 62.60
C LYS A 434 24.99 -28.65 62.43
N ILE A 435 24.91 -27.48 63.00
CA ILE A 435 26.03 -26.59 63.19
C ILE A 435 27.06 -27.30 64.08
N ILE A 436 28.29 -27.46 63.59
CA ILE A 436 29.38 -28.11 64.34
C ILE A 436 30.43 -27.08 64.75
N GLU A 437 30.81 -27.09 66.03
CA GLU A 437 31.91 -26.27 66.53
C GLU A 437 33.23 -27.03 66.34
N LEU A 438 34.22 -26.38 65.73
CA LEU A 438 35.54 -26.96 65.51
C LEU A 438 36.66 -25.94 65.68
N SER A 439 37.75 -26.38 66.29
CA SER A 439 39.00 -25.62 66.33
C SER A 439 39.67 -25.67 64.97
N THR A 440 40.09 -24.52 64.45
CA THR A 440 40.70 -24.38 63.13
C THR A 440 41.93 -23.49 63.21
N LYS A 441 42.71 -23.38 62.13
CA LYS A 441 44.03 -22.74 62.14
C LYS A 441 44.15 -21.65 61.08
N ARG A 442 44.58 -20.46 61.50
CA ARG A 442 44.94 -19.34 60.60
C ARG A 442 46.31 -19.56 59.95
N LYS A 443 46.61 -18.84 58.87
CA LYS A 443 47.93 -18.85 58.19
C LYS A 443 49.10 -18.55 59.15
N ASN A 444 48.90 -17.65 60.12
CA ASN A 444 49.91 -17.27 61.11
C ASN A 444 50.13 -18.32 62.22
N GLY A 445 49.38 -19.42 62.22
CA GLY A 445 49.49 -20.49 63.21
C GLY A 445 48.48 -20.44 64.35
N GLU A 446 47.73 -19.35 64.49
CA GLU A 446 46.75 -19.16 65.56
C GLU A 446 45.59 -20.15 65.44
N ILE A 447 45.26 -20.80 66.58
CA ILE A 447 44.12 -21.72 66.68
C ILE A 447 42.92 -20.96 67.25
N PHE A 448 41.79 -21.04 66.56
CA PHE A 448 40.54 -20.36 66.94
C PHE A 448 39.34 -21.27 66.70
N ILE A 449 38.19 -20.97 67.30
CA ILE A 449 37.01 -21.85 67.22
C ILE A 449 36.02 -21.26 66.22
N VAL A 450 35.62 -22.08 65.24
CA VAL A 450 34.57 -21.74 64.28
C VAL A 450 33.36 -22.62 64.46
N GLU A 451 32.21 -22.00 64.27
CA GLU A 451 30.92 -22.60 64.07
C GLU A 451 30.77 -22.86 62.57
N LEU A 452 30.76 -24.14 62.15
CA LEU A 452 30.69 -24.55 60.74
C LEU A 452 29.31 -25.11 60.41
N SER A 453 28.73 -24.58 59.34
CA SER A 453 27.55 -25.11 58.66
C SER A 453 27.94 -25.58 57.26
N MET A 454 27.49 -26.76 56.84
CA MET A 454 27.78 -27.31 55.52
C MET A 454 26.49 -27.70 54.81
N SER A 455 26.43 -27.41 53.51
CA SER A 455 25.35 -27.87 52.64
C SER A 455 25.90 -28.39 51.32
N LYS A 456 25.18 -29.34 50.71
CA LYS A 456 25.49 -29.87 49.38
C LYS A 456 24.61 -29.20 48.33
N ALA A 457 25.21 -28.82 47.20
CA ALA A 457 24.50 -28.25 46.06
C ALA A 457 24.98 -28.88 44.76
N LEU A 458 24.06 -29.18 43.85
CA LEU A 458 24.40 -29.59 42.48
C LEU A 458 24.55 -28.34 41.62
N VAL A 459 25.78 -28.04 41.20
CA VAL A 459 26.11 -26.86 40.39
C VAL A 459 26.88 -27.32 39.15
N ASP A 460 26.38 -26.97 37.95
CA ASP A 460 26.94 -27.42 36.66
C ASP A 460 27.12 -28.94 36.59
N GLU A 461 26.08 -29.69 36.99
CA GLU A 461 26.07 -31.17 37.04
C GLU A 461 27.15 -31.80 37.94
N ARG A 462 27.77 -31.01 38.83
CA ARG A 462 28.78 -31.48 39.77
C ARG A 462 28.36 -31.17 41.19
N TRP A 463 28.52 -32.15 42.08
CA TRP A 463 28.32 -31.93 43.51
C TRP A 463 29.36 -30.97 44.05
N ARG A 464 28.89 -29.97 44.79
CA ARG A 464 29.69 -28.99 45.50
C ARG A 464 29.27 -28.98 46.96
N VAL A 465 30.24 -28.80 47.86
CA VAL A 465 29.93 -28.49 49.26
C VAL A 465 30.16 -27.02 49.51
N ILE A 466 29.16 -26.39 50.11
CA ILE A 466 29.20 -25.00 50.55
C ILE A 466 29.37 -25.03 52.07
N SER A 467 30.49 -24.51 52.55
CA SER A 467 30.85 -24.42 53.96
C SER A 467 30.82 -22.96 54.40
N ILE A 468 29.99 -22.65 55.40
CA ILE A 468 29.92 -21.34 56.04
C ILE A 468 30.49 -21.47 57.44
N MET A 469 31.54 -20.71 57.73
CA MET A 469 32.25 -20.72 59.01
C MET A 469 32.15 -19.37 59.68
N ARG A 470 31.72 -19.36 60.94
CA ARG A 470 31.62 -18.17 61.78
C ARG A 470 32.51 -18.32 63.00
N GLU A 471 33.36 -17.33 63.26
CA GLU A 471 34.22 -17.36 64.44
C GLU A 471 33.43 -17.11 65.73
N ILE A 472 33.63 -17.97 66.74
CA ILE A 472 32.95 -17.91 68.05
C ILE A 472 33.93 -17.89 69.23
N THR A 473 35.22 -17.64 68.98
CA THR A 473 36.30 -17.64 69.99
C THR A 473 36.01 -16.71 71.16
N GLU A 474 35.55 -15.48 70.91
CA GLU A 474 35.20 -14.54 71.97
C GLU A 474 33.97 -14.97 72.77
N ARG A 475 32.96 -15.55 72.10
CA ARG A 475 31.74 -16.08 72.74
C ARG A 475 32.12 -17.16 73.75
N LYS A 476 32.98 -18.10 73.35
CA LYS A 476 33.47 -19.18 74.22
C LYS A 476 34.34 -18.69 75.38
N LYS A 477 35.17 -17.66 75.16
CA LYS A 477 35.95 -17.04 76.26
C LYS A 477 35.04 -16.41 77.31
N LYS A 478 33.97 -15.71 76.90
CA LYS A 478 32.99 -15.13 77.82
C LYS A 478 32.23 -16.20 78.61
N GLU A 479 31.72 -17.24 77.93
CA GLU A 479 31.04 -18.36 78.58
C GLU A 479 31.91 -19.05 79.64
N LYS A 480 33.20 -19.28 79.33
CA LYS A 480 34.14 -19.90 80.27
C LYS A 480 34.42 -19.02 81.48
N ASN A 481 34.56 -17.70 81.29
CA ASN A 481 34.79 -16.77 82.40
C ASN A 481 33.59 -16.71 83.36
N THR A 482 32.36 -16.66 82.83
CA THR A 482 31.13 -16.71 83.65
C THR A 482 31.01 -18.02 84.42
N GLN A 483 31.48 -19.14 83.85
CA GLN A 483 31.44 -20.44 84.50
C GLN A 483 32.43 -20.54 85.68
N VAL A 484 33.60 -19.89 85.57
CA VAL A 484 34.59 -19.79 86.66
C VAL A 484 34.07 -18.92 87.80
N GLU A 485 33.44 -17.78 87.50
CA GLU A 485 32.85 -16.87 88.50
C GLU A 485 31.71 -17.54 89.30
N LEU A 486 30.93 -18.40 88.65
CA LEU A 486 29.88 -19.19 89.31
C LEU A 486 30.43 -20.23 90.30
N LEU A 487 31.62 -20.77 90.04
CA LEU A 487 32.29 -21.74 90.91
C LEU A 487 32.85 -21.08 92.18
N GLU A 488 33.44 -19.89 92.06
CA GLU A 488 33.96 -19.12 93.21
C GLU A 488 32.84 -18.67 94.17
N ASN A 489 31.69 -18.26 93.63
CA ASN A 489 30.52 -17.92 94.43
C ASN A 489 29.97 -19.12 95.22
N LYS A 490 30.07 -20.34 94.66
CA LYS A 490 29.61 -21.56 95.33
C LYS A 490 30.46 -21.92 96.55
N GLU A 491 31.79 -21.82 96.45
CA GLU A 491 32.70 -22.05 97.59
C GLU A 491 32.46 -21.04 98.73
N THR A 492 32.14 -19.80 98.37
CA THR A 492 31.89 -18.72 99.35
C THR A 492 30.60 -18.99 100.15
N ALA A 493 29.55 -19.50 99.50
CA ALA A 493 28.29 -19.88 100.14
C ALA A 493 28.46 -21.07 101.11
N GLU A 494 29.27 -22.07 100.76
CA GLU A 494 29.57 -23.21 101.63
C GLU A 494 30.31 -22.79 102.91
N LYS A 495 31.26 -21.84 102.80
CA LYS A 495 31.98 -21.27 103.96
C LYS A 495 31.06 -20.53 104.93
N LEU A 496 30.13 -19.73 104.41
CA LEU A 496 29.11 -19.00 105.20
C LEU A 496 28.17 -19.94 105.95
N THR A 497 27.76 -21.03 105.30
CA THR A 497 26.89 -22.05 105.90
C THR A 497 27.57 -22.73 107.09
N ARG A 498 28.86 -23.06 106.96
CA ARG A 498 29.66 -23.67 108.03
C ARG A 498 29.86 -22.72 109.23
N MET A 499 29.99 -21.43 108.97
CA MET A 499 30.15 -20.40 110.01
C MET A 499 28.84 -20.16 110.79
N ASN A 500 27.70 -20.18 110.10
CA ASN A 500 26.38 -20.11 110.74
C ASN A 500 26.11 -21.31 111.66
N GLN A 501 26.49 -22.53 111.24
CA GLN A 501 26.34 -23.74 112.07
C GLN A 501 27.09 -23.61 113.41
N LEU A 502 28.34 -23.12 113.38
CA LEU A 502 29.17 -22.88 114.56
C LEU A 502 28.60 -21.81 115.51
N MET A 503 27.94 -20.78 114.96
CA MET A 503 27.26 -19.76 115.78
C MET A 503 26.05 -20.35 116.51
N VAL A 504 25.26 -21.19 115.84
CA VAL A 504 24.08 -21.84 116.44
C VAL A 504 24.50 -22.78 117.58
N ASP A 505 25.56 -23.56 117.40
CA ASP A 505 26.08 -24.45 118.46
C ASP A 505 26.55 -23.67 119.69
N ARG A 506 27.17 -22.50 119.48
CA ARG A 506 27.60 -21.60 120.56
C ARG A 506 26.43 -20.98 121.32
N GLU A 507 25.37 -20.57 120.63
CA GLU A 507 24.13 -20.07 121.23
C GLU A 507 23.45 -21.16 122.07
N LEU A 508 23.35 -22.39 121.56
CA LEU A 508 22.79 -23.53 122.30
C LEU A 508 23.57 -23.83 123.59
N ALA A 509 24.90 -23.77 123.54
CA ALA A 509 25.75 -23.96 124.72
C ALA A 509 25.54 -22.85 125.77
N MET A 510 25.38 -21.60 125.34
CA MET A 510 25.07 -20.47 126.22
C MET A 510 23.69 -20.60 126.90
N VAL A 511 22.69 -21.13 126.20
CA VAL A 511 21.36 -21.38 126.77
C VAL A 511 21.41 -22.49 127.84
N LYS A 512 22.13 -23.59 127.58
CA LYS A 512 22.36 -24.65 128.59
C LYS A 512 23.07 -24.12 129.83
N LEU A 513 24.11 -23.30 129.65
CA LEU A 513 24.86 -22.72 130.77
C LEU A 513 23.98 -21.78 131.62
N LYS A 514 23.08 -21.02 130.99
CA LYS A 514 22.10 -20.18 131.71
C LYS A 514 21.11 -21.01 132.51
N GLN A 515 20.66 -22.16 132.00
CA GLN A 515 19.78 -23.08 132.75
C GLN A 515 20.49 -23.67 133.98
N GLU A 516 21.74 -24.14 133.83
CA GLU A 516 22.54 -24.64 134.96
C GLU A 516 22.78 -23.58 136.05
N ILE A 517 23.03 -22.33 135.65
CA ILE A 517 23.18 -21.21 136.62
C ILE A 517 21.87 -20.94 137.38
N VAL A 518 20.71 -21.11 136.73
CA VAL A 518 19.40 -20.92 137.37
C VAL A 518 19.11 -22.05 138.36
N GLU A 519 19.40 -23.30 138.00
CA GLU A 519 19.25 -24.46 138.90
C GLU A 519 20.18 -24.37 140.12
N LEU A 520 21.43 -23.95 139.93
CA LEU A 520 22.39 -23.74 141.03
C LEU A 520 21.94 -22.61 141.98
N LYS A 521 21.32 -21.55 141.47
CA LYS A 521 20.77 -20.46 142.30
C LYS A 521 19.58 -20.88 143.15
N GLN A 522 18.78 -21.86 142.70
CA GLN A 522 17.66 -22.38 143.49
C GLN A 522 18.11 -23.30 144.63
N LYS A 523 19.26 -23.97 144.51
CA LYS A 523 19.81 -24.86 145.57
C LYS A 523 20.50 -24.13 146.73
N VAL A 524 20.69 -22.81 146.69
CA VAL A 524 21.43 -22.03 147.71
C VAL A 524 20.50 -21.14 148.56
N LYS A 525 19.17 -21.18 148.35
CA LYS A 525 18.17 -20.49 149.19
C LYS A 525 17.07 -21.45 149.66
N LEU A 526 17.42 -22.31 150.64
CA LEU A 526 16.62 -22.80 151.78
C LEU A 526 17.28 -24.05 152.37
#